data_AF-A0A9E6UJP8-F1
#
_entry.id   AF-A0A9E6UJP8-F1
#
_cell.length_a   1.000
_cell.length_b   1.000
_cell.length_c   1.000
_cell.angle_alpha   90.00
_cell.angle_beta   90.00
_cell.angle_gamma   90.00
#
_symmetry.space_group_name_H-M   'P 1'
#
loop_
_entity.id
_entity.type
_entity.pdbx_description
1 polymer ?
#
loop_
_entity_poly.entity_id
_entity_poly.type
_entity_poly.pdbx_seq_one_letter_code
_entity_poly.pdbx_strand_id
1 'polypeptide(L)'
;MLAAPSAAFAVNTGGAEFTAVIAASGKIKGGSGVGSVIRVATGVYQMTFPRFVDTCAAFVSLNDAPGFVFASTLTENTALIQAKTFDAKGKPKSLAFSVLIKCQD
;
A
#
# COMPACT_ATOMS: atom_id res chain seq x y z
N MET A 1 14.68 -39.29 33.23
CA MET A 1 14.25 -38.81 31.90
C MET A 1 12.90 -38.14 32.07
N LEU A 2 12.83 -36.80 32.02
CA LEU A 2 11.56 -36.09 31.88
C LEU A 2 11.64 -35.28 30.58
N ALA A 3 10.93 -35.74 29.56
CA ALA A 3 10.68 -34.97 28.36
C ALA A 3 9.57 -33.95 28.67
N ALA A 4 9.90 -32.66 28.63
CA ALA A 4 8.88 -31.63 28.54
C ALA A 4 8.41 -31.56 27.07
N PRO A 5 7.09 -31.47 26.79
CA PRO A 5 6.63 -31.22 25.44
C PRO A 5 7.09 -29.82 25.03
N SER A 6 7.90 -29.74 23.97
CA SER A 6 8.14 -28.49 23.26
C SER A 6 6.82 -28.03 22.67
N ALA A 7 6.06 -27.24 23.43
CA ALA A 7 4.98 -26.46 22.86
C ALA A 7 5.65 -25.47 21.89
N ALA A 8 5.67 -25.82 20.61
CA ALA A 8 5.93 -24.85 19.56
C ALA A 8 4.80 -23.82 19.67
N PHE A 9 5.11 -22.66 20.24
CA PHE A 9 4.28 -21.49 20.04
C PHE A 9 4.30 -21.25 18.53
N ALA A 10 3.20 -21.60 17.85
CA ALA A 10 2.93 -21.01 16.56
C ALA A 10 2.79 -19.51 16.84
N VAL A 11 3.88 -18.77 16.66
CA VAL A 11 3.82 -17.31 16.63
C VAL A 11 2.95 -17.02 15.42
N ASN A 12 1.68 -16.68 15.67
CA ASN A 12 0.88 -16.04 14.65
C ASN A 12 1.46 -14.63 14.55
N THR A 13 2.55 -14.49 13.79
CA THR A 13 3.17 -13.22 13.39
C THR A 13 2.23 -12.54 12.40
N GLY A 14 1.01 -12.22 12.85
CA GLY A 14 -0.14 -11.78 12.05
C GLY A 14 0.09 -10.49 11.28
N GLY A 15 1.05 -10.49 10.36
CA GLY A 15 1.36 -9.39 9.48
C GLY A 15 0.11 -9.01 8.71
N ALA A 16 -0.22 -7.72 8.74
CA ALA A 16 -1.30 -7.20 7.93
C ALA A 16 -0.87 -7.10 6.46
N GLU A 17 -1.73 -7.57 5.57
CA GLU A 17 -1.61 -7.33 4.13
C GLU A 17 -2.79 -6.47 3.67
N PHE A 18 -2.48 -5.42 2.92
CA PHE A 18 -3.49 -4.59 2.26
C PHE A 18 -3.24 -4.58 0.76
N THR A 19 -4.32 -4.68 -0.02
CA THR A 19 -4.24 -4.63 -1.47
C THR A 19 -5.28 -3.68 -2.02
N ALA A 20 -4.96 -2.95 -3.09
CA ALA A 20 -5.96 -2.22 -3.85
C ALA A 20 -5.56 -2.05 -5.30
N VAL A 21 -6.56 -1.97 -6.16
CA VAL A 21 -6.45 -1.54 -7.56
C VAL A 21 -7.06 -0.14 -7.63
N ILE A 22 -6.24 0.86 -7.93
CA ILE A 22 -6.64 2.26 -7.97
C ILE A 22 -6.77 2.68 -9.44
N ALA A 23 -7.96 3.18 -9.80
CA ALA A 23 -8.17 3.81 -11.10
C ALA A 23 -7.46 5.17 -11.18
N ALA A 24 -7.17 5.64 -12.40
CA ALA A 24 -6.61 6.99 -12.62
C ALA A 24 -7.48 8.11 -11.99
N SER A 25 -8.79 7.87 -11.80
CA SER A 25 -9.70 8.78 -11.11
C SER A 25 -9.45 8.92 -9.60
N GLY A 26 -8.69 8.00 -8.99
CA GLY A 26 -8.55 7.86 -7.53
C GLY A 26 -9.60 6.94 -6.89
N LYS A 27 -10.42 6.24 -7.69
CA LYS A 27 -11.41 5.29 -7.18
C LYS A 27 -10.77 3.91 -7.00
N ILE A 28 -11.11 3.22 -5.91
CA ILE A 28 -10.76 1.81 -5.70
C ILE A 28 -11.64 0.97 -6.64
N LYS A 29 -11.03 0.14 -7.48
CA LYS A 29 -11.72 -0.82 -8.37
C LYS A 29 -11.82 -2.23 -7.77
N GLY A 30 -10.99 -2.54 -6.79
CA GLY A 30 -10.96 -3.82 -6.08
C GLY A 30 -9.81 -3.86 -5.08
N GLY A 31 -9.79 -4.88 -4.23
CA GLY A 31 -8.78 -5.07 -3.18
C GLY A 31 -9.38 -5.25 -1.79
N SER A 32 -8.52 -5.22 -0.76
CA SER A 32 -8.88 -5.37 0.64
C SER A 32 -8.03 -4.50 1.57
N GLY A 33 -8.68 -3.93 2.59
CA GLY A 33 -8.04 -3.26 3.73
C GLY A 33 -7.48 -1.85 3.49
N VAL A 34 -7.48 -1.34 2.26
CA VAL A 34 -7.37 0.12 2.01
C VAL A 34 -8.72 0.77 2.33
N GLY A 35 -8.74 1.68 3.31
CA GLY A 35 -9.97 2.30 3.79
C GLY A 35 -10.54 3.35 2.83
N SER A 36 -9.69 4.25 2.33
CA SER A 36 -10.09 5.23 1.33
C SER A 36 -8.92 5.66 0.46
N VAL A 37 -9.24 6.15 -0.75
CA VAL A 37 -8.25 6.76 -1.66
C VAL A 37 -8.83 8.08 -2.18
N ILE A 38 -8.03 9.14 -2.10
CA ILE A 38 -8.34 10.43 -2.71
C ILE A 38 -7.22 10.84 -3.66
N ARG A 39 -7.58 11.48 -4.76
CA ARG A 39 -6.62 12.09 -5.68
C ARG A 39 -6.52 13.58 -5.36
N VAL A 40 -5.42 14.00 -4.74
CA VAL A 40 -5.22 15.38 -4.27
C VAL A 40 -4.63 16.31 -5.33
N ALA A 41 -3.92 15.76 -6.31
CA ALA A 41 -3.40 16.49 -7.46
C ALA A 41 -3.22 15.53 -8.65
N THR A 42 -2.87 16.07 -9.82
CA THR A 42 -2.55 15.25 -10.99
C THR A 42 -1.41 14.29 -10.66
N GLY A 43 -1.67 12.99 -10.76
CA GLY A 43 -0.71 11.95 -10.42
C GLY A 43 -0.34 11.87 -8.94
N VAL A 44 -1.12 12.43 -8.01
CA VAL A 44 -0.88 12.31 -6.56
C VAL A 44 -2.12 11.76 -5.87
N TYR A 45 -1.95 10.65 -5.17
CA TYR A 45 -2.99 9.91 -4.48
C TYR A 45 -2.62 9.77 -3.00
N GLN A 46 -3.60 9.93 -2.11
CA GLN A 46 -3.47 9.62 -0.70
C GLN A 46 -4.39 8.45 -0.37
N MET A 47 -3.82 7.44 0.27
CA MET A 47 -4.48 6.21 0.66
C MET A 47 -4.51 6.14 2.19
N THR A 48 -5.69 5.97 2.77
CA THR A 48 -5.89 5.87 4.22
C THR A 48 -6.12 4.42 4.60
N PHE A 49 -5.43 3.98 5.65
CA PHE A 49 -5.51 2.64 6.19
C PHE A 49 -6.18 2.65 7.57
N PRO A 50 -6.84 1.55 7.98
CA PRO A 50 -7.51 1.46 9.28
C PRO A 50 -6.53 1.34 10.46
N ARG A 51 -5.24 1.17 10.20
CA ARG A 51 -4.16 1.13 11.19
C ARG A 51 -2.95 1.93 10.70
N PHE A 52 -2.02 2.20 11.60
CA PHE A 52 -0.72 2.73 11.24
C PHE A 52 0.03 1.72 10.34
N VAL A 53 0.71 2.27 9.33
CA VAL A 53 1.42 1.55 8.28
C VAL A 53 2.87 2.03 8.12
N ASP A 54 3.40 2.74 9.11
CA ASP A 54 4.78 3.25 9.15
C ASP A 54 5.84 2.14 9.17
N THR A 55 5.52 0.97 9.69
CA THR A 55 6.40 -0.21 9.67
C THR A 55 6.20 -1.11 8.45
N CYS A 56 5.30 -0.73 7.54
CA CYS A 56 4.92 -1.57 6.41
C CYS A 56 5.72 -1.23 5.14
N ALA A 57 6.06 -2.27 4.38
CA ALA A 57 6.60 -2.13 3.04
C ALA A 57 5.47 -1.87 2.04
N ALA A 58 5.65 -0.88 1.17
CA ALA A 58 4.69 -0.52 0.13
C ALA A 58 5.22 -0.91 -1.25
N PHE A 59 4.48 -1.75 -1.96
CA PHE A 59 4.74 -2.16 -3.33
C PHE A 59 3.67 -1.58 -4.24
N VAL A 60 4.09 -0.95 -5.33
CA VAL A 60 3.19 -0.35 -6.31
C VAL A 60 3.60 -0.72 -7.73
N SER A 61 2.62 -0.92 -8.59
CA SER A 61 2.83 -1.19 -10.01
C SER A 61 1.77 -0.52 -10.86
N LEU A 62 2.14 0.00 -12.03
CA LEU A 62 1.18 0.52 -13.01
C LEU A 62 0.48 -0.64 -13.72
N ASN A 63 -0.81 -0.45 -14.03
CA ASN A 63 -1.61 -1.52 -14.64
C ASN A 63 -1.69 -1.43 -16.17
N ASP A 64 -1.85 -0.21 -16.71
CA ASP A 64 -2.36 -0.06 -18.10
C ASP A 64 -1.56 0.93 -18.96
N ALA A 65 -0.46 1.51 -18.44
CA ALA A 65 0.28 2.54 -19.17
C ALA A 65 1.78 2.57 -18.79
N PRO A 66 2.67 2.92 -19.74
CA PRO A 66 4.08 3.14 -19.45
C PRO A 66 4.28 4.40 -18.59
N GLY A 67 5.11 4.28 -17.58
CA GLY A 67 5.38 5.37 -16.64
C GLY A 67 6.05 4.88 -15.36
N PHE A 68 5.97 5.71 -14.33
CA PHE A 68 6.53 5.42 -13.02
C PHE A 68 5.46 5.59 -11.93
N VAL A 69 5.57 4.78 -10.88
CA VAL A 69 4.78 4.93 -9.67
C VAL A 69 5.67 4.76 -8.45
N PHE A 70 5.49 5.63 -7.46
CA PHE A 70 6.20 5.58 -6.18
C PHE A 70 5.18 5.66 -5.06
N ALA A 71 5.43 4.94 -3.96
CA ALA A 71 4.64 5.03 -2.74
C ALA A 71 5.55 5.35 -1.56
N SER A 72 5.08 6.24 -0.68
CA SER A 72 5.77 6.59 0.55
C SER A 72 4.76 6.81 1.67
N THR A 73 5.07 6.33 2.86
CA THR A 73 4.35 6.70 4.08
C THR A 73 4.53 8.20 4.35
N LEU A 74 3.48 8.86 4.84
CA LEU A 74 3.57 10.26 5.24
C LEU A 74 4.05 10.34 6.69
N THR A 75 5.19 10.98 6.93
CA THR A 75 5.78 11.10 8.28
C THR A 75 4.85 11.77 9.28
N GLU A 76 4.01 12.70 8.81
CA GLU A 76 3.05 13.43 9.64
C GLU A 76 1.79 12.61 9.99
N ASN A 77 1.51 11.55 9.23
CA ASN A 77 0.37 10.67 9.46
C ASN A 77 0.68 9.25 8.98
N THR A 78 1.06 8.42 9.95
CA THR A 78 1.49 7.04 9.72
C THR A 78 0.37 6.11 9.26
N ALA A 79 -0.90 6.54 9.26
CA ALA A 79 -2.01 5.81 8.64
C ALA A 79 -2.23 6.17 7.15
N LEU A 80 -1.40 7.04 6.58
CA LEU A 80 -1.47 7.48 5.19
C LEU A 80 -0.25 7.04 4.38
N ILE A 81 -0.51 6.54 3.18
CA ILE A 81 0.50 6.37 2.13
C ILE A 81 0.15 7.29 0.97
N GLN A 82 1.14 8.05 0.52
CA GLN A 82 1.04 8.84 -0.69
C GLN A 82 1.63 8.05 -1.86
N ALA A 83 0.85 7.89 -2.93
CA ALA A 83 1.32 7.38 -4.20
C ALA A 83 1.45 8.50 -5.23
N LYS A 84 2.55 8.51 -5.99
CA LYS A 84 2.79 9.46 -7.08
C LYS A 84 3.00 8.73 -8.39
N THR A 85 2.34 9.18 -9.45
CA THR A 85 2.43 8.58 -10.79
C THR A 85 2.91 9.60 -11.83
N PHE A 86 3.76 9.13 -12.74
CA PHE A 86 4.37 9.91 -13.80
C PHE A 86 4.26 9.16 -15.13
N ASP A 87 4.19 9.88 -16.24
CA ASP A 87 4.35 9.27 -17.55
C ASP A 87 5.80 8.82 -17.80
N ALA A 88 6.05 8.16 -18.93
CA ALA A 88 7.38 7.68 -19.30
C ALA A 88 8.43 8.80 -19.47
N LYS A 89 8.02 10.07 -19.52
CA LYS A 89 8.89 11.24 -19.60
C LYS A 89 9.11 11.90 -18.23
N GLY A 90 8.56 11.33 -17.16
CA GLY A 90 8.67 11.88 -15.81
C GLY A 90 7.71 13.03 -15.51
N LYS A 91 6.71 13.30 -16.37
CA LYS A 91 5.70 14.33 -16.09
C LYS A 91 4.58 13.76 -15.21
N PRO A 92 4.11 14.48 -14.18
CA PRO A 92 2.98 14.04 -13.37
C PRO A 92 1.77 13.72 -14.24
N LYS A 93 1.25 12.50 -14.10
CA LYS A 93 0.10 12.02 -14.88
C LYS A 93 -0.69 11.06 -14.01
N SER A 94 -2.00 11.28 -13.92
CA SER A 94 -2.91 10.37 -13.22
C SER A 94 -3.01 9.05 -13.98
N LEU A 95 -2.48 7.97 -13.40
CA LEU A 95 -2.45 6.63 -13.99
C LEU A 95 -3.12 5.63 -13.05
N ALA A 96 -3.62 4.53 -13.61
CA ALA A 96 -4.12 3.40 -12.81
C ALA A 96 -2.95 2.55 -12.31
N PHE A 97 -3.03 2.11 -11.05
CA PHE A 97 -1.97 1.34 -10.41
C PHE A 97 -2.56 0.36 -9.39
N SER A 98 -1.81 -0.68 -9.08
CA SER A 98 -2.10 -1.60 -7.99
C SER A 98 -1.12 -1.35 -6.85
N VAL A 99 -1.59 -1.54 -5.62
CA VAL A 99 -0.78 -1.45 -4.40
C VAL A 99 -0.91 -2.73 -3.59
N LEU A 100 0.21 -3.15 -3.02
CA LEU A 100 0.30 -4.20 -2.01
C LEU A 100 1.14 -3.65 -0.85
N ILE A 101 0.55 -3.64 0.34
CA ILE A 101 1.20 -3.23 1.58
C ILE A 101 1.39 -4.46 2.44
N LYS A 102 2.61 -4.66 2.93
CA LYS A 102 2.97 -5.77 3.82
C LYS A 102 3.53 -5.20 5.11
N CYS A 103 2.85 -5.43 6.21
CA CYS A 103 3.31 -5.06 7.54
C CYS A 103 4.00 -6.25 8.20
N GLN A 104 5.18 -6.02 8.78
CA GLN A 104 5.78 -6.94 9.73
C GLN A 104 5.36 -6.51 11.14
N ASP A 105 4.97 -7.48 11.98
CA ASP A 105 4.71 -7.25 13.40
C ASP A 105 6.02 -7.13 14.19
#